data_AF-A0A355C135-F1
#
_entry.id   AF-A0A355C135-F1
#
_cell.length_a   1.000
_cell.length_b   1.000
_cell.length_c   1.000
_cell.angle_alpha   90.00
_cell.angle_beta   90.00
_cell.angle_gamma   90.00
#
_symmetry.space_group_name_H-M   'P 1'
#
loop_
_entity.id
_entity.type
_entity.pdbx_description
1 polymer ?
#
loop_
_entity_poly.entity_id
_entity_poly.type
_entity_poly.pdbx_seq_one_letter_code
_entity_poly.pdbx_strand_id
1 'polypeptide(L)'
;MRDRFEQRETFEVLGLPVEECIRSNNESEAMRIYRSMLFQRIVPIVKDIGLWSGKIQKAYADMGVIGFAETDYSALVAEDERRARELDAERKAERETYVRSVAAAGAAA
;
A
#
# COMPACT_ATOMS: atom_id res chain seq x y z
N MET A 1 -12.92 -5.85 -1.82
CA MET A 1 -11.62 -5.25 -2.23
C MET A 1 -11.11 -5.77 -3.56
N ARG A 2 -11.52 -6.96 -4.05
CA ARG A 2 -11.09 -7.50 -5.34
C ARG A 2 -11.27 -6.49 -6.49
N ASP A 3 -12.46 -5.93 -6.60
CA ASP A 3 -12.85 -5.09 -7.74
C ASP A 3 -12.29 -3.67 -7.66
N ARG A 4 -11.71 -3.29 -6.49
CA ARG A 4 -11.10 -1.96 -6.30
C ARG A 4 -9.78 -1.77 -7.06
N PHE A 5 -9.20 -2.86 -7.59
CA PHE A 5 -7.92 -2.83 -8.31
C PHE A 5 -8.07 -3.15 -9.80
N GLU A 6 -9.29 -3.04 -10.34
CA GLU A 6 -9.54 -3.31 -11.76
C GLU A 6 -9.07 -2.19 -12.69
N GLN A 7 -8.90 -0.97 -12.17
CA GLN A 7 -8.38 0.19 -12.92
C GLN A 7 -9.13 0.45 -14.26
N ARG A 8 -10.43 0.15 -14.28
CA ARG A 8 -11.31 0.28 -15.45
C ARG A 8 -11.18 1.64 -16.15
N GLU A 9 -11.33 2.72 -15.39
CA GLU A 9 -11.27 4.10 -15.90
C GLU A 9 -9.93 4.37 -16.60
N THR A 10 -8.83 3.85 -16.07
CA THR A 10 -7.50 3.97 -16.70
C THR A 10 -7.46 3.28 -18.06
N PHE A 11 -8.01 2.08 -18.18
CA PHE A 11 -8.05 1.35 -19.44
C PHE A 11 -8.96 2.04 -20.47
N GLU A 12 -10.09 2.60 -20.02
CA GLU A 12 -10.99 3.40 -20.86
C GLU A 12 -10.31 4.65 -21.41
N VAL A 13 -9.63 5.43 -20.56
CA VAL A 13 -8.90 6.65 -20.95
C VAL A 13 -7.78 6.34 -21.94
N LEU A 14 -7.13 5.19 -21.81
CA LEU A 14 -6.06 4.76 -22.70
C LEU A 14 -6.57 4.09 -23.99
N GLY A 15 -7.89 3.92 -24.15
CA GLY A 15 -8.48 3.25 -25.32
C GLY A 15 -8.16 1.76 -25.42
N LEU A 16 -7.90 1.10 -24.28
CA LEU A 16 -7.54 -0.31 -24.20
C LEU A 16 -8.79 -1.21 -24.08
N PRO A 17 -8.70 -2.52 -24.44
CA PRO A 17 -9.81 -3.46 -24.31
C PRO A 17 -10.10 -3.77 -22.84
N VAL A 18 -10.97 -2.95 -22.23
CA VAL A 18 -11.23 -2.90 -20.78
C VAL A 18 -11.49 -4.28 -20.16
N GLU A 19 -12.42 -5.06 -20.70
CA GLU A 19 -12.78 -6.37 -20.12
C GLU A 19 -11.65 -7.38 -20.19
N GLU A 20 -10.84 -7.33 -21.25
CA GLU A 20 -9.68 -8.20 -21.40
C GLU A 20 -8.57 -7.81 -20.41
N CYS A 21 -8.30 -6.51 -20.26
CA CYS A 21 -7.35 -6.00 -19.29
C CYS A 21 -7.75 -6.36 -17.85
N ILE A 22 -9.03 -6.21 -17.50
CA ILE A 22 -9.56 -6.58 -16.17
C ILE A 22 -9.42 -8.08 -15.91
N ARG A 23 -9.78 -8.93 -16.89
CA ARG A 23 -9.60 -10.38 -16.77
C ARG A 23 -8.13 -10.75 -16.57
N SER A 24 -7.24 -10.22 -17.43
CA SER A 24 -5.80 -10.45 -17.33
C SER A 24 -5.26 -10.02 -15.97
N ASN A 25 -5.70 -8.88 -15.46
CA ASN A 25 -5.30 -8.38 -14.15
C ASN A 25 -5.83 -9.27 -13.01
N ASN A 26 -7.07 -9.74 -13.11
CA ASN A 26 -7.68 -10.60 -12.09
C ASN A 26 -7.01 -11.98 -12.00
N GLU A 27 -6.54 -12.50 -13.13
CA GLU A 27 -5.83 -13.78 -13.24
C GLU A 27 -4.33 -13.67 -12.91
N SER A 28 -3.76 -12.46 -12.95
CA SER A 28 -2.35 -12.20 -12.69
C SER A 28 -1.91 -12.64 -11.29
N GLU A 29 -0.78 -13.34 -11.22
CA GLU A 29 -0.12 -13.72 -9.98
C GLU A 29 0.30 -12.49 -9.17
N ALA A 30 0.86 -11.47 -9.83
CA ALA A 30 1.27 -10.24 -9.17
C ALA A 30 0.09 -9.57 -8.45
N MET A 31 -1.08 -9.55 -9.09
CA MET A 31 -2.30 -8.97 -8.48
C MET A 31 -2.85 -9.86 -7.35
N ARG A 32 -2.68 -11.18 -7.43
CA ARG A 32 -2.98 -12.09 -6.30
C ARG A 32 -2.09 -11.78 -5.10
N ILE A 33 -0.77 -11.70 -5.29
CA ILE A 33 0.20 -11.37 -4.24
C ILE A 33 -0.11 -9.99 -3.64
N TYR A 34 -0.31 -8.98 -4.50
CA TYR A 34 -0.61 -7.62 -4.07
C TYR A 34 -1.87 -7.54 -3.19
N ARG A 35 -2.95 -8.23 -3.58
CA ARG A 35 -4.18 -8.29 -2.76
C ARG A 35 -3.95 -9.02 -1.43
N SER A 36 -3.09 -10.04 -1.39
CA SER A 36 -2.72 -10.71 -0.15
C SER A 36 -1.91 -9.82 0.79
N MET A 37 -1.02 -8.97 0.26
CA MET A 37 -0.22 -8.05 1.08
C MET A 37 -1.06 -7.08 1.91
N LEU A 38 -2.28 -6.75 1.47
CA LEU A 38 -3.22 -5.93 2.28
C LEU A 38 -3.53 -6.58 3.63
N PHE A 39 -3.54 -7.91 3.69
CA PHE A 39 -3.82 -8.66 4.91
C PHE A 39 -2.64 -8.71 5.89
N GLN A 40 -1.43 -8.31 5.47
CA GLN A 40 -0.27 -8.21 6.34
C GLN A 40 -0.53 -7.31 7.55
N ARG A 41 -1.29 -6.22 7.38
CA ARG A 41 -1.67 -5.31 8.47
C ARG A 41 -3.04 -5.64 9.06
N ILE A 42 -3.99 -6.13 8.27
CA ILE A 42 -5.37 -6.39 8.73
C ILE A 42 -5.43 -7.59 9.69
N VAL A 43 -4.79 -8.70 9.33
CA VAL A 43 -4.87 -9.96 10.09
C VAL A 43 -4.33 -9.81 11.53
N PRO A 44 -3.12 -9.27 11.77
CA PRO A 44 -2.62 -9.13 13.14
C PRO A 44 -3.48 -8.17 13.97
N ILE A 45 -4.00 -7.08 13.38
CA ILE A 45 -4.92 -6.17 14.08
C ILE A 45 -6.20 -6.89 14.48
N VAL A 46 -6.82 -7.64 13.57
CA VAL A 46 -8.07 -8.38 13.85
C VAL A 46 -7.87 -9.41 14.97
N LYS A 47 -6.69 -10.05 15.05
CA LYS A 47 -6.29 -10.91 16.16
C LYS A 47 -6.16 -10.13 17.47
N ASP A 48 -5.45 -9.02 17.45
CA ASP A 48 -5.14 -8.19 18.62
C ASP A 48 -6.38 -7.55 19.25
N ILE A 49 -7.30 -7.01 18.44
CA ILE A 49 -8.58 -6.45 18.94
C ILE A 49 -9.60 -7.51 19.39
N GLY A 50 -9.23 -8.80 19.34
CA GLY A 50 -10.05 -9.90 19.82
C GLY A 50 -11.13 -10.40 18.84
N LEU A 51 -11.17 -9.92 17.60
CA LEU A 51 -12.09 -10.39 16.55
C LEU A 51 -11.59 -11.70 15.89
N TRP A 52 -11.22 -12.69 16.71
CA TRP A 52 -10.42 -13.86 16.30
C TRP A 52 -11.14 -15.22 16.44
N SER A 53 -12.44 -15.26 16.12
CA SER A 53 -13.23 -16.50 16.18
C SER A 53 -12.77 -17.57 15.18
N GLY A 54 -13.13 -18.84 15.42
CA GLY A 54 -12.82 -19.94 14.49
C GLY A 54 -13.36 -19.72 13.06
N LYS A 55 -14.48 -19.00 12.90
CA LYS A 55 -15.01 -18.60 11.59
C LYS A 55 -14.07 -17.63 10.86
N ILE A 56 -13.51 -16.65 11.59
CA ILE A 56 -12.58 -15.66 11.03
C ILE A 56 -11.25 -16.33 10.67
N GLN A 57 -10.73 -17.17 11.56
CA GLN A 57 -9.52 -17.95 11.29
C GLN A 57 -9.68 -18.82 10.05
N LYS A 58 -10.80 -19.55 9.92
CA LYS A 58 -11.10 -20.34 8.73
C LYS A 58 -11.13 -19.48 7.47
N ALA A 59 -11.79 -18.32 7.50
CA ALA A 59 -11.85 -17.42 6.34
C ALA A 59 -10.45 -16.96 5.89
N TYR A 60 -9.58 -16.57 6.83
CA TYR A 60 -8.20 -16.19 6.50
C TYR A 60 -7.34 -17.38 6.05
N ALA A 61 -7.57 -18.58 6.57
CA ALA A 61 -6.91 -19.81 6.13
C ALA A 61 -7.32 -20.18 4.70
N ASP A 62 -8.61 -20.16 4.39
CA ASP A 62 -9.16 -20.44 3.05
C ASP A 62 -8.65 -19.42 2.02
N MET A 63 -8.35 -18.19 2.46
CA MET A 63 -7.74 -17.14 1.64
C MET A 63 -6.19 -17.25 1.54
N GLY A 64 -5.56 -18.14 2.31
CA GLY A 64 -4.10 -18.31 2.34
C GLY A 64 -3.33 -17.18 3.05
N VAL A 65 -4.01 -16.35 3.85
CA VAL A 65 -3.42 -15.17 4.51
C VAL A 65 -3.30 -15.30 6.02
N ILE A 66 -3.73 -16.43 6.60
CA ILE A 66 -3.68 -16.65 8.06
C ILE A 66 -2.26 -16.56 8.64
N GLY A 67 -1.22 -16.83 7.85
CA GLY A 67 0.17 -16.69 8.28
C GLY A 67 0.54 -15.27 8.75
N PHE A 68 -0.17 -14.24 8.30
CA PHE A 68 0.03 -12.87 8.81
C PHE A 68 -0.39 -12.69 10.27
N ALA A 69 -1.08 -13.64 10.88
CA ALA A 69 -1.43 -13.62 12.31
C ALA A 69 -0.20 -13.58 13.23
N GLU A 70 0.96 -14.01 12.73
CA GLU A 70 2.23 -14.03 13.47
C GLU A 70 3.14 -12.85 13.10
N THR A 71 2.63 -11.89 12.31
CA THR A 71 3.35 -10.67 11.96
C THR A 71 3.41 -9.73 13.17
N ASP A 72 4.62 -9.25 13.50
CA ASP A 72 4.82 -8.19 14.49
C ASP A 72 4.35 -6.85 13.93
N TYR A 73 3.09 -6.52 14.21
CA TYR A 73 2.49 -5.28 13.77
C TYR A 73 3.15 -4.04 14.41
N SER A 74 3.57 -4.14 15.67
CA SER A 74 4.22 -3.02 16.37
C SER A 74 5.55 -2.66 15.72
N ALA A 75 6.34 -3.67 15.33
CA ALA A 75 7.58 -3.45 14.57
C ALA A 75 7.32 -2.80 13.21
N LEU A 76 6.28 -3.23 12.47
CA LEU A 76 5.91 -2.64 11.19
C LEU A 76 5.53 -1.16 11.32
N VAL A 77 4.74 -0.80 12.34
CA VAL A 77 4.36 0.60 12.59
C VAL A 77 5.59 1.44 12.93
N ALA A 78 6.49 0.92 13.78
CA ALA A 78 7.72 1.61 14.13
C ALA A 78 8.63 1.85 12.91
N GLU A 79 8.67 0.90 11.98
CA GLU A 79 9.37 1.03 10.71
C GLU A 79 8.72 2.06 9.79
N ASP A 80 7.39 2.04 9.64
CA ASP A 80 6.64 3.02 8.85
C ASP A 80 6.92 4.45 9.36
N GLU A 81 6.88 4.65 10.68
CA GLU A 81 7.20 5.95 11.29
C GLU A 81 8.66 6.38 11.10
N ARG A 82 9.60 5.44 11.24
CA ARG A 82 11.02 5.72 10.99
C ARG A 82 11.21 6.22 9.56
N ARG A 83 10.62 5.50 8.59
CA ARG A 83 10.73 5.85 7.18
C ARG A 83 10.06 7.18 6.84
N ALA A 84 8.92 7.47 7.47
CA ALA A 84 8.25 8.76 7.31
C ALA A 84 9.13 9.92 7.79
N ARG A 85 9.77 9.79 8.96
CA ARG A 85 10.68 10.80 9.51
C ARG A 85 11.91 11.04 8.62
N GLU A 86 12.47 9.98 8.04
CA GLU A 86 13.58 10.09 7.08
C GLU A 86 13.18 10.90 5.84
N LEU A 87 12.04 10.54 5.22
CA LEU A 87 11.54 11.23 4.02
C LEU A 87 11.21 12.70 4.30
N ASP A 88 10.66 13.01 5.47
CA ASP A 88 10.37 14.40 5.87
C ASP A 88 11.65 15.22 6.05
N ALA A 89 12.70 14.63 6.61
CA ALA A 89 14.00 15.28 6.75
C ALA A 89 14.66 15.54 5.39
N GLU A 90 14.66 14.54 4.50
CA GLU A 90 15.16 14.66 3.12
C GLU A 90 14.43 15.79 2.37
N ARG A 91 13.09 15.76 2.36
CA ARG A 91 12.26 16.78 1.69
C ARG A 91 12.47 18.17 2.27
N LYS A 92 12.68 18.29 3.58
CA LYS A 92 12.96 19.59 4.21
C LYS A 92 14.29 20.15 3.70
N ALA A 93 15.35 19.34 3.65
CA ALA A 93 16.65 19.76 3.15
C ALA A 93 16.62 20.16 1.67
N GLU A 94 15.91 19.40 0.84
CA GLU A 94 15.66 19.72 -0.57
C GLU A 94 14.93 21.05 -0.71
N ARG A 95 13.84 21.23 0.06
CA ARG A 95 13.04 22.45 0.04
C ARG A 95 13.83 23.67 0.49
N GLU A 96 14.65 23.56 1.54
CA GLU A 96 15.53 24.64 1.97
C GLU A 96 16.53 25.04 0.88
N THR A 97 17.09 24.05 0.18
CA THR A 97 18.04 24.30 -0.92
C THR A 97 17.35 24.98 -2.10
N TYR A 98 16.15 24.53 -2.47
CA TYR A 98 15.34 25.16 -3.51
C TYR A 98 14.94 26.60 -3.14
N VAL A 99 14.48 26.84 -1.91
CA VAL A 99 14.11 28.20 -1.45
C VAL A 99 15.33 29.13 -1.50
N ARG A 100 16.50 28.65 -1.08
CA ARG A 100 17.75 29.43 -1.17
C ARG A 100 18.11 29.78 -2.61
N SER A 101 18.00 28.84 -3.56
CA SER A 101 18.34 29.10 -4.97
C SER A 101 17.40 30.10 -5.62
N VAL A 102 16.09 30.01 -5.35
CA VAL A 102 15.09 30.96 -5.86
C VAL A 102 15.28 32.34 -5.24
N ALA A 103 15.54 32.43 -3.93
CA ALA A 103 15.81 33.71 -3.26
C ALA A 103 17.05 34.40 -3.84
N ALA A 104 18.13 33.65 -4.12
CA ALA A 104 19.32 34.19 -4.76
C ALA A 104 19.06 34.68 -6.18
N ALA A 105 18.28 33.94 -6.97
CA ALA A 105 17.90 34.36 -8.33
C ALA A 105 17.04 35.64 -8.31
N GLY A 106 16.09 35.75 -7.38
CA GLY A 106 15.26 36.94 -7.22
C GLY A 106 16.02 38.18 -6.74
N ALA A 107 17.08 38.01 -5.95
CA ALA A 107 17.94 39.12 -5.52
C ALA A 107 18.89 39.64 -6.63
N ALA A 108 19.10 38.86 -7.69
CA ALA A 108 19.96 39.20 -8.81
C ALA A 108 19.21 39.81 -10.02
N ALA A 109 17.88 39.91 -9.95
CA ALA A 109 17.00 40.49 -10.97
C ALA A 109 16.61 41.94 -10.61
#